data_AF-A0A1X0ERE1-F1
#
_entry.id   AF-A0A1X0ERE1-F1
#
_cell.length_a   1.000
_cell.length_b   1.000
_cell.length_c   1.000
_cell.angle_alpha   90.00
_cell.angle_beta   90.00
_cell.angle_gamma   90.00
#
_symmetry.space_group_name_H-M   'P 1'
#
loop_
_entity.id
_entity.type
_entity.pdbx_description
1 polymer ?
#
loop_
_entity_poly.entity_id
_entity_poly.type
_entity_poly.pdbx_seq_one_letter_code
_entity_poly.pdbx_strand_id
1 'polypeptide(L)'
;KGRIEQVGSPTEVYDTPVNPFVMSFLGAVSTLNGALVRPHDIRVGRSPELAIAGGDRSADALGVVPATVDRVVKLGFEVRVELTGADGVPFTAQITRGDAEALALKDGDTVYVRATRVPSLPKAEDVSDEDVLASV
;
A
#
# COMPACT_ATOMS: atom_id res chain seq x y z
N LYS A 1 -19.04 -17.34 2.52
CA LYS A 1 -19.60 -17.44 3.88
C LYS A 1 -20.42 -16.18 4.11
N GLY A 2 -21.69 -16.27 4.52
CA GLY A 2 -22.53 -15.10 4.77
C GLY A 2 -22.29 -14.52 6.16
N ARG A 3 -21.10 -13.97 6.40
CA ARG A 3 -20.70 -13.39 7.70
C ARG A 3 -20.31 -11.93 7.50
N ILE A 4 -20.64 -11.10 8.50
CA ILE A 4 -20.15 -9.72 8.58
C ILE A 4 -18.69 -9.77 9.06
N GLU A 5 -17.76 -9.22 8.27
CA GLU A 5 -16.34 -9.21 8.61
C GLU A 5 -15.92 -7.99 9.44
N GLN A 6 -16.58 -6.84 9.26
CA GLN A 6 -16.36 -5.63 10.05
C GLN A 6 -17.58 -4.70 9.99
N VAL A 7 -17.87 -4.00 11.09
CA VAL A 7 -18.85 -2.91 11.16
C VAL A 7 -18.15 -1.67 11.70
N GLY A 8 -18.38 -0.51 11.07
CA GLY A 8 -17.79 0.76 11.47
C GLY A 8 -18.20 1.88 10.53
N SER A 9 -17.75 3.10 10.81
CA SER A 9 -17.86 4.23 9.89
C SER A 9 -17.04 3.99 8.61
N PRO A 10 -17.35 4.68 7.50
CA PRO A 10 -16.60 4.54 6.25
C PRO A 10 -15.09 4.74 6.44
N THR A 11 -14.70 5.70 7.29
CA THR A 11 -13.29 5.98 7.59
C THR A 11 -12.66 4.83 8.38
N GLU A 12 -13.32 4.32 9.42
CA GLU A 12 -12.77 3.24 10.25
C GLU A 12 -12.53 1.96 9.45
N VAL A 13 -13.50 1.53 8.65
CA VAL A 13 -13.37 0.29 7.86
C VAL A 13 -12.31 0.41 6.77
N TYR A 14 -12.08 1.62 6.28
CA TYR A 14 -11.08 1.89 5.24
C TYR A 14 -9.65 2.03 5.81
N ASP A 15 -9.50 2.83 6.87
CA ASP A 15 -8.21 3.19 7.48
C ASP A 15 -7.69 2.13 8.46
N THR A 16 -8.59 1.35 9.05
CA THR A 16 -8.30 0.33 10.07
C THR A 16 -9.03 -0.98 9.77
N PRO A 17 -8.76 -1.60 8.59
CA PRO A 17 -9.38 -2.87 8.24
C PRO A 17 -8.90 -3.98 9.19
N VAL A 18 -9.82 -4.82 9.66
CA VAL A 18 -9.48 -5.89 10.63
C VAL A 18 -8.77 -7.10 10.01
N ASN A 19 -8.80 -7.25 8.67
CA ASN A 19 -8.12 -8.34 7.98
C ASN A 19 -7.86 -8.01 6.49
N PRO A 20 -6.99 -8.79 5.80
CA PRO A 20 -6.70 -8.60 4.38
C PRO A 20 -7.92 -8.66 3.45
N PHE A 21 -8.95 -9.44 3.83
CA PHE A 21 -10.19 -9.53 3.05
C PHE A 21 -10.95 -8.20 3.08
N VAL A 22 -11.18 -7.61 4.25
CA VAL A 22 -11.83 -6.29 4.36
C VAL A 22 -11.00 -5.23 3.64
N MET A 23 -9.68 -5.25 3.82
CA MET A 23 -8.78 -4.30 3.16
C MET A 23 -8.95 -4.35 1.64
N SER A 24 -8.79 -5.53 1.03
CA SER A 24 -8.89 -5.71 -0.44
C SER A 24 -10.31 -5.54 -0.99
N PHE A 25 -11.34 -5.77 -0.18
CA PHE A 25 -12.74 -5.56 -0.58
C PHE A 25 -13.06 -4.07 -0.77
N LEU A 26 -12.49 -3.20 0.07
CA LEU A 26 -12.75 -1.75 0.03
C LEU A 26 -11.89 -0.99 -0.99
N GLY A 27 -10.96 -1.66 -1.66
CA GLY A 27 -10.15 -1.05 -2.69
C GLY A 27 -8.87 -1.83 -2.98
N ALA A 28 -8.16 -1.37 -4.01
CA ALA A 28 -6.90 -1.98 -4.43
C ALA A 28 -5.87 -2.02 -3.28
N VAL A 29 -5.01 -3.03 -3.34
CA VAL A 29 -3.88 -3.23 -2.44
C VAL A 29 -2.64 -3.56 -3.25
N SER A 30 -1.48 -3.18 -2.72
CA SER A 30 -0.16 -3.51 -3.23
C SER A 30 0.61 -4.23 -2.14
N THR A 31 1.43 -5.21 -2.52
CA THR A 31 2.35 -5.87 -1.59
C THR A 31 3.71 -5.20 -1.70
N LEU A 32 4.22 -4.64 -0.60
CA LEU A 32 5.54 -4.03 -0.53
C LEU A 32 6.32 -4.65 0.63
N ASN A 33 7.43 -5.33 0.33
CA ASN A 33 8.21 -6.09 1.32
C ASN A 33 7.35 -7.03 2.19
N GLY A 34 6.39 -7.71 1.56
CA GLY A 34 5.49 -8.67 2.22
C GLY A 34 4.34 -8.03 3.02
N ALA A 35 4.26 -6.71 3.12
CA ALA A 35 3.15 -6.02 3.76
C ALA A 35 2.13 -5.51 2.74
N LEU A 36 0.84 -5.60 3.10
CA LEU A 36 -0.23 -5.00 2.31
C LEU A 36 -0.29 -3.50 2.60
N VAL A 37 -0.20 -2.70 1.55
CA VAL A 37 -0.30 -1.24 1.58
C VAL A 37 -1.29 -0.78 0.54
N ARG A 38 -1.83 0.43 0.71
CA ARG A 38 -2.64 1.04 -0.34
C ARG A 38 -1.72 1.61 -1.42
N PRO A 39 -2.11 1.58 -2.71
CA PRO A 39 -1.30 2.19 -3.76
C PRO A 39 -1.00 3.67 -3.54
N HIS A 40 -1.91 4.44 -2.94
CA HIS A 40 -1.70 5.87 -2.62
C HIS A 40 -0.87 6.09 -1.35
N ASP A 41 -0.63 5.04 -0.57
CA ASP A 41 0.30 5.06 0.57
C ASP A 41 1.71 4.63 0.16
N ILE A 42 2.03 4.63 -1.15
CA ILE A 42 3.36 4.34 -1.67
C ILE A 42 3.93 5.61 -2.27
N ARG A 43 5.04 6.08 -1.69
CA ARG A 43 5.82 7.18 -2.24
C ARG A 43 6.84 6.64 -3.24
N VAL A 44 6.98 7.33 -4.37
CA VAL A 44 7.96 7.04 -5.41
C VAL A 44 9.01 8.16 -5.45
N GLY A 45 10.28 7.81 -5.64
CA GLY A 45 11.40 8.75 -5.73
C GLY A 45 12.50 8.26 -6.67
N ARG A 46 13.40 9.17 -7.05
CA ARG A 46 14.54 8.87 -7.94
C ARG A 46 15.79 8.46 -7.19
N SER A 47 15.81 8.60 -5.87
CA SER A 47 16.96 8.25 -5.06
C SER A 47 16.54 7.48 -3.80
N PRO A 48 17.46 6.71 -3.19
CA PRO A 48 17.18 5.97 -1.97
C PRO A 48 16.84 6.86 -0.76
N GLU A 49 17.20 8.16 -0.80
CA GLU A 49 16.96 9.13 0.27
C GLU A 49 15.50 9.64 0.27
N LEU A 50 14.54 8.73 0.14
CA LEU A 50 13.12 8.97 0.34
C LEU A 50 12.84 9.17 1.84
N ALA A 51 13.23 10.33 2.36
CA ALA A 51 12.90 10.74 3.71
C ALA A 51 11.37 10.97 3.82
N ILE A 52 10.78 10.49 4.91
CA ILE A 52 9.45 10.93 5.35
C ILE A 52 9.66 11.76 6.62
N ALA A 53 9.30 13.04 6.58
CA ALA A 53 9.22 13.84 7.78
C ALA A 53 7.98 13.42 8.58
N GLY A 54 8.15 12.87 9.78
CA GLY A 54 7.04 12.54 10.68
C GLY A 54 6.14 11.38 10.22
N GLY A 55 6.71 10.40 9.52
CA GLY A 55 5.98 9.23 9.01
C GLY A 55 5.54 8.24 10.10
N ASP A 56 4.65 7.32 9.71
CA ASP A 56 4.30 6.17 10.55
C ASP A 56 5.53 5.27 10.74
N ARG A 57 5.90 4.99 11.99
CA ARG A 57 7.02 4.09 12.33
C ARG A 57 6.85 2.68 11.74
N SER A 58 5.62 2.24 11.53
CA SER A 58 5.34 0.96 10.86
C SER A 58 5.82 0.97 9.40
N ALA A 59 5.71 2.11 8.73
CA ALA A 59 6.15 2.31 7.36
C ALA A 59 7.67 2.43 7.24
N ASP A 60 8.34 2.96 8.27
CA ASP A 60 9.81 2.98 8.35
C ASP A 60 10.41 1.57 8.36
N ALA A 61 9.74 0.60 9.00
CA ALA A 61 10.20 -0.78 9.09
C ALA A 61 10.25 -1.50 7.73
N LEU A 62 9.43 -1.08 6.76
CA LEU A 62 9.46 -1.63 5.40
C LEU A 62 10.63 -1.09 4.57
N GLY A 63 11.24 0.02 4.99
CA GLY A 63 12.39 0.61 4.30
C GLY A 63 12.07 1.14 2.89
N VAL A 64 13.13 1.31 2.11
CA VAL A 64 13.07 1.80 0.73
C VAL A 64 13.42 0.64 -0.22
N VAL A 65 12.57 0.41 -1.20
CA VAL A 65 12.66 -0.72 -2.14
C VAL A 65 12.94 -0.19 -3.55
N PRO A 66 13.97 -0.70 -4.25
CA PRO A 66 14.14 -0.40 -5.67
C PRO A 66 13.08 -1.15 -6.50
N ALA A 67 12.56 -0.48 -7.52
CA ALA A 67 11.59 -1.03 -8.45
C ALA A 67 11.83 -0.49 -9.86
N THR A 68 11.38 -1.25 -10.86
CA THR A 68 11.35 -0.84 -12.27
C THR A 68 9.95 -0.36 -12.62
N VAL A 69 9.85 0.77 -13.31
CA VAL A 69 8.59 1.28 -13.87
C VAL A 69 8.23 0.46 -15.10
N ASP A 70 7.15 -0.30 -15.03
CA ASP A 70 6.62 -1.04 -16.16
C ASP A 70 5.76 -0.15 -17.04
N ARG A 71 4.94 0.69 -16.41
CA ARG A 71 4.04 1.61 -17.12
C ARG A 71 3.63 2.82 -16.27
N VAL A 72 3.56 3.99 -16.92
CA VAL A 72 2.96 5.20 -16.35
C VAL A 72 1.60 5.51 -16.98
N VAL A 73 0.51 5.40 -16.21
CA VAL A 73 -0.87 5.64 -16.68
C VAL A 73 -1.45 6.90 -16.04
N LYS A 74 -1.79 7.89 -16.86
CA LYS A 74 -2.39 9.16 -16.40
C LYS A 74 -3.92 9.03 -16.32
N LEU A 75 -4.49 9.24 -15.13
CA LEU A 75 -5.92 9.08 -14.82
C LEU A 75 -6.48 10.40 -14.27
N GLY A 76 -6.52 11.45 -15.10
CA GLY A 76 -6.94 12.77 -14.63
C GLY A 76 -5.91 13.37 -13.67
N PHE A 77 -6.31 13.67 -12.43
CA PHE A 77 -5.43 14.29 -11.43
C PHE A 77 -4.45 13.29 -10.77
N GLU A 78 -4.68 11.99 -10.95
CA GLU A 78 -3.82 10.91 -10.46
C GLU A 78 -3.01 10.27 -11.59
N VAL A 79 -1.91 9.64 -11.18
CA VAL A 79 -1.08 8.80 -12.04
C VAL A 79 -0.92 7.45 -11.36
N ARG A 80 -1.31 6.39 -12.06
CA ARG A 80 -1.00 5.03 -11.67
C ARG A 80 0.33 4.63 -12.27
N VAL A 81 1.24 4.17 -11.42
CA VAL A 81 2.53 3.63 -11.82
C VAL A 81 2.50 2.14 -11.57
N GLU A 82 2.57 1.36 -12.65
CA GLU A 82 2.75 -0.09 -12.60
C GLU A 82 4.25 -0.36 -12.44
N LEU A 83 4.60 -1.17 -11.45
CA LEU A 83 5.96 -1.35 -10.97
C LEU A 83 6.25 -2.84 -10.76
N THR A 84 7.49 -3.23 -11.00
CA THR A 84 8.02 -4.53 -10.60
C THR A 84 9.12 -4.30 -9.57
N GLY A 85 8.97 -4.89 -8.38
CA GLY A 85 9.96 -4.81 -7.31
C GLY A 85 11.25 -5.54 -7.68
N ALA A 86 12.35 -5.26 -6.97
CA ALA A 86 13.60 -6.00 -7.18
C ALA A 86 13.50 -7.50 -6.84
N ASP A 87 12.48 -7.92 -6.11
CA ASP A 87 12.09 -9.31 -5.87
C ASP A 87 11.31 -9.94 -7.05
N GLY A 88 11.01 -9.17 -8.10
CA GLY A 88 10.24 -9.60 -9.26
C GLY A 88 8.73 -9.58 -9.06
N VAL A 89 8.23 -9.08 -7.92
CA VAL A 89 6.79 -9.04 -7.62
C VAL A 89 6.18 -7.76 -8.20
N PRO A 90 5.12 -7.86 -9.02
CA PRO A 90 4.44 -6.69 -9.55
C PRO A 90 3.54 -6.03 -8.49
N PHE A 91 3.51 -4.71 -8.47
CA PHE A 91 2.65 -3.91 -7.62
C PHE A 91 2.33 -2.57 -8.27
N THR A 92 1.44 -1.79 -7.67
CA THR A 92 1.06 -0.46 -8.19
C THR A 92 1.23 0.63 -7.14
N ALA A 93 1.66 1.80 -7.57
CA ALA A 93 1.60 3.03 -6.79
C ALA A 93 0.61 4.00 -7.45
N GLN A 94 -0.08 4.79 -6.64
CA GLN A 94 -0.89 5.92 -7.09
C GLN A 94 -0.27 7.21 -6.55
N ILE A 95 0.19 8.06 -7.44
CA ILE A 95 0.79 9.36 -7.09
C ILE A 95 0.02 10.49 -7.76
N THR A 96 0.26 11.72 -7.31
CA THR A 96 -0.33 12.89 -7.97
C THR A 96 0.29 13.09 -9.35
N ARG A 97 -0.45 13.76 -10.25
CA ARG A 97 0.12 14.19 -11.53
C ARG A 97 1.37 15.07 -11.34
N GLY A 98 1.36 15.98 -10.36
CA GLY A 98 2.49 16.86 -10.09
C GLY A 98 3.75 16.09 -9.66
N ASP A 99 3.61 15.08 -8.80
CA ASP A 99 4.74 14.22 -8.41
C ASP A 99 5.30 13.45 -9.61
N ALA A 100 4.44 12.85 -10.43
CA ALA A 100 4.86 12.11 -11.61
C ALA A 100 5.62 12.99 -12.62
N GLU A 101 5.16 14.22 -12.83
CA GLU A 101 5.80 15.21 -13.70
C GLU A 101 7.14 15.68 -13.13
N ALA A 102 7.20 15.98 -11.82
CA ALA A 102 8.43 16.38 -11.15
C ALA A 102 9.51 15.28 -11.17
N LEU A 103 9.10 14.02 -11.08
CA LEU A 103 9.99 12.85 -11.18
C LEU A 103 10.37 12.51 -12.63
N ALA A 104 9.66 13.06 -13.61
CA ALA A 104 9.80 12.80 -15.05
C ALA A 104 9.81 11.29 -15.38
N LEU A 105 8.90 10.53 -14.75
CA LEU A 105 8.84 9.06 -14.85
C LEU A 105 8.57 8.57 -16.27
N LYS A 106 9.28 7.51 -16.67
CA LYS A 106 9.12 6.81 -17.94
C LYS A 106 9.18 5.29 -17.72
N ASP A 107 8.55 4.56 -18.63
CA ASP A 107 8.66 3.10 -18.70
C ASP A 107 10.14 2.69 -18.81
N GLY A 108 10.54 1.70 -18.02
CA GLY A 108 11.92 1.23 -17.87
C GLY A 108 12.76 1.99 -16.83
N ASP A 109 12.27 3.08 -16.25
CA ASP A 109 13.01 3.78 -15.19
C ASP A 109 13.23 2.89 -13.96
N THR A 110 14.42 2.98 -13.37
CA THR A 110 14.63 2.53 -11.98
C THR A 110 14.20 3.65 -11.04
N VAL A 111 13.36 3.30 -10.08
CA VAL A 111 12.85 4.17 -9.01
C VAL A 111 13.03 3.49 -7.66
N TYR A 112 12.87 4.28 -6.62
CA TYR A 112 12.82 3.82 -5.25
C TYR A 112 11.41 4.07 -4.73
N VAL A 113 10.88 3.13 -3.97
CA VAL A 113 9.55 3.24 -3.38
C VAL A 113 9.61 2.97 -1.89
N ARG A 114 8.69 3.56 -1.14
CA ARG A 114 8.48 3.23 0.26
C ARG A 114 7.04 3.43 0.66
N ALA A 115 6.59 2.69 1.67
CA ALA A 115 5.32 2.98 2.30
C ALA A 115 5.38 4.32 3.06
N THR A 116 4.28 5.06 3.03
CA THR A 116 4.02 6.24 3.89
C THR A 116 3.11 5.90 5.05
N ARG A 117 2.28 4.86 4.89
CA ARG A 117 1.39 4.30 5.90
C ARG A 117 1.28 2.79 5.68
N VAL A 118 1.25 2.02 6.77
CA VAL A 118 0.98 0.58 6.73
C VAL A 118 -0.16 0.30 7.70
N PRO A 119 -1.34 -0.14 7.22
CA PRO A 119 -2.41 -0.55 8.11
C PRO A 119 -1.96 -1.66 9.05
N SER A 120 -2.30 -1.55 10.34
CA SER A 120 -2.04 -2.61 11.31
C SER A 120 -3.02 -3.76 11.08
N LEU A 121 -2.60 -4.73 10.28
CA LEU A 121 -3.34 -5.97 10.09
C LEU A 121 -2.84 -7.01 11.10
N PRO A 122 -3.74 -7.68 11.85
CA PRO A 122 -3.34 -8.85 12.61
C PRO A 122 -2.74 -9.90 11.66
N LYS A 123 -1.66 -10.56 12.08
CA LYS A 123 -1.10 -11.66 11.30
C LYS A 123 -2.15 -12.77 11.20
N ALA A 124 -2.19 -13.48 10.09
CA ALA A 124 -3.13 -14.59 9.88
C ALA A 124 -3.01 -15.71 10.94
N GLU A 125 -1.97 -15.68 11.77
CA GLU A 125 -1.71 -16.63 12.87
C GLU A 125 -2.41 -16.26 14.19
N ASP A 126 -2.94 -15.04 14.34
CA ASP A 126 -3.52 -14.55 15.61
C ASP A 126 -5.05 -14.64 15.71
N VAL A 127 -5.75 -15.14 14.68
CA VAL A 127 -7.19 -15.40 14.80
C VAL A 127 -7.39 -16.81 15.33
N SER A 128 -7.26 -16.96 16.65
CA SER A 128 -7.77 -18.15 17.33
C SER A 128 -9.29 -18.15 17.30
N ASP A 129 -9.89 -19.33 17.10
CA ASP A 129 -11.35 -19.51 17.00
C ASP A 129 -12.14 -19.07 18.26
N GLU A 130 -11.49 -18.60 19.33
CA GLU A 130 -12.13 -18.18 20.59
C GLU A 130 -12.74 -16.76 20.55
N ASP A 131 -12.27 -15.84 19.71
CA ASP A 131 -12.76 -14.44 19.72
C ASP A 131 -14.16 -14.27 19.08
N VAL A 132 -14.75 -15.32 18.52
CA VAL A 132 -16.08 -15.27 17.88
C VAL A 132 -17.22 -15.47 18.89
N LEU A 133 -16.95 -15.92 20.12
CA LEU A 133 -18.00 -16.29 21.09
C LEU A 133 -18.29 -15.24 22.18
N ALA A 134 -17.59 -14.11 22.24
CA ALA A 134 -17.75 -13.14 23.33
C ALA A 134 -18.86 -12.08 23.12
N SER A 135 -19.75 -12.23 22.14
CA SER A 135 -20.80 -11.22 21.87
C SER A 135 -22.20 -11.78 21.56
N VAL A 136 -22.57 -12.93 22.14
CA VAL A 136 -23.97 -13.40 22.17
C VAL A 136 -24.60 -13.15 23.53
#